data_AF-A0A087YQ40-F1
#
_entry.id   AF-A0A087YQ40-F1
#
_cell.length_a   1.000
_cell.length_b   1.000
_cell.length_c   1.000
_cell.angle_alpha   90.00
_cell.angle_beta   90.00
_cell.angle_gamma   90.00
#
_symmetry.space_group_name_H-M   'P 1'
#
loop_
_entity.id
_entity.type
_entity.pdbx_description
1 polymer ?
#
loop_
_entity_poly.entity_id
_entity_poly.type
_entity_poly.pdbx_seq_one_letter_code
_entity_poly.pdbx_strand_id
1 'polypeptide(L)'
;EDNRKVTLVEELQSCPDHPDRFDHWNQLLCRTGLTGRCYWEVEWRGGVYISVSYRRIRRKGGSEDCLFGYNDHSWSLFCSDDEGYSVCHNNIETRLSSSSSVSHRVSVYVDCPAGILSFYRVSSDSLIHLHTFNTTFTEPLIPGIWIWSYGSSVSLC
;
A
#
# COMPACT_ATOMS: atom_id res chain seq x y z
N GLU A 1 18.96 -11.06 -3.18
CA GLU A 1 17.53 -10.69 -3.08
C GLU A 1 17.38 -9.26 -3.56
N ASP A 2 16.76 -9.05 -4.72
CA ASP A 2 16.83 -7.81 -5.50
C ASP A 2 15.92 -6.67 -4.97
N ASN A 3 15.90 -6.41 -3.66
CA ASN A 3 15.03 -5.40 -3.01
C ASN A 3 13.52 -5.58 -3.32
N ARG A 4 13.08 -6.81 -3.62
CA ARG A 4 11.69 -7.11 -3.99
C ARG A 4 10.81 -7.56 -2.83
N LYS A 5 11.40 -7.84 -1.66
CA LYS A 5 10.68 -8.33 -0.48
C LYS A 5 10.93 -7.43 0.72
N VAL A 6 9.86 -7.19 1.49
CA VAL A 6 9.84 -6.38 2.69
C VAL A 6 9.19 -7.22 3.79
N THR A 7 9.85 -7.30 4.95
CA THR A 7 9.38 -8.02 6.12
C THR A 7 9.59 -7.15 7.34
N LEU A 8 8.64 -7.12 8.28
CA LEU A 8 8.87 -6.50 9.58
C LEU A 8 9.65 -7.46 10.48
N VAL A 9 10.79 -7.00 10.99
CA VAL A 9 11.66 -7.73 11.90
C VAL A 9 11.71 -7.04 13.26
N GLU A 10 11.96 -7.81 14.32
CA GLU A 10 12.06 -7.27 15.69
C GLU A 10 13.35 -6.48 15.91
N GLU A 11 14.42 -6.83 15.20
CA GLU A 11 15.74 -6.20 15.35
C GLU A 11 15.78 -4.81 14.68
N LEU A 12 16.31 -3.83 15.42
CA LEU A 12 16.51 -2.48 14.89
C LEU A 12 17.56 -2.50 13.78
N GLN A 13 17.13 -2.26 12.54
CA GLN A 13 18.06 -2.16 11.42
C GLN A 13 18.78 -0.80 11.41
N SER A 14 20.09 -0.84 11.09
CA SER A 14 20.92 0.35 10.90
C SER A 14 20.57 1.07 9.60
N CYS A 15 19.48 1.83 9.64
CA CYS A 15 19.13 2.78 8.58
C CYS A 15 19.64 4.18 8.98
N PRO A 16 20.46 4.85 8.15
CA PRO A 16 20.84 6.24 8.39
C PRO A 16 19.59 7.13 8.50
N ASP A 17 19.68 8.20 9.28
CA ASP A 17 18.61 9.19 9.27
C ASP A 17 18.58 9.90 7.91
N HIS A 18 17.37 10.14 7.41
CA HIS A 18 17.10 10.76 6.13
C HIS A 18 15.76 11.49 6.19
N PRO A 19 15.60 12.66 5.55
CA PRO A 19 14.32 13.38 5.53
C PRO A 19 13.18 12.56 4.90
N ASP A 20 13.50 11.71 3.92
CA ASP A 20 12.53 10.79 3.30
C ASP A 20 12.25 9.50 4.09
N ARG A 21 12.87 9.30 5.25
CA ARG A 21 12.63 8.12 6.10
C ARG A 21 11.44 8.34 7.05
N PHE A 22 10.54 7.36 7.09
CA PHE A 22 9.58 7.23 8.18
C PHE A 22 10.29 6.81 9.47
N ASP A 23 10.17 7.62 10.53
CA ASP A 23 10.93 7.44 11.78
C ASP A 23 10.15 6.70 12.87
N HIS A 24 8.82 6.73 12.82
CA HIS A 24 7.94 6.15 13.82
C HIS A 24 7.16 4.93 13.33
N TRP A 25 6.67 4.98 12.08
CA TRP A 25 5.79 3.96 11.52
C TRP A 25 6.54 3.02 10.56
N ASN A 26 6.18 1.74 10.54
CA ASN A 26 6.80 0.66 9.75
C ASN A 26 6.41 0.73 8.26
N GLN A 27 6.76 1.84 7.60
CA GLN A 27 6.31 2.18 6.26
C GLN A 27 7.49 2.49 5.34
N LEU A 28 7.29 2.26 4.05
CA LEU A 28 8.23 2.69 3.02
C LEU A 28 7.51 3.15 1.77
N LEU A 29 8.21 3.98 1.02
CA LEU A 29 7.87 4.35 -0.35
C LEU A 29 8.88 3.71 -1.30
N CYS A 30 8.41 3.24 -2.45
CA CYS A 30 9.27 2.82 -3.54
C CYS A 30 10.04 4.02 -4.12
N ARG A 31 11.07 3.74 -4.91
CA ARG A 31 11.93 4.79 -5.47
C ARG A 31 11.30 5.54 -6.65
N THR A 32 10.50 4.85 -7.45
CA THR A 32 9.99 5.34 -8.72
C THR A 32 8.58 5.90 -8.56
N GLY A 33 8.38 7.13 -9.03
CA GLY A 33 7.05 7.73 -9.15
C GLY A 33 6.34 7.27 -10.44
N LEU A 34 5.02 7.14 -10.35
CA LEU A 34 4.11 6.76 -11.43
C LEU A 34 3.49 8.03 -12.02
N THR A 35 3.63 8.20 -13.34
CA THR A 35 3.10 9.35 -14.08
C THR A 35 2.14 8.95 -15.21
N GLY A 36 2.02 7.65 -15.50
CA GLY A 36 1.21 7.13 -16.60
C GLY A 36 0.33 5.97 -16.18
N ARG A 37 0.22 4.97 -17.05
CA ARG A 37 -0.46 3.71 -16.74
C ARG A 37 0.53 2.71 -16.20
N CYS A 38 0.28 2.22 -15.00
CA CYS A 38 1.16 1.30 -14.32
C CYS A 38 0.35 0.16 -13.72
N TYR A 39 0.98 -1.01 -13.70
CA TYR A 39 0.40 -2.22 -13.15
C TYR A 39 1.50 -2.99 -12.43
N TRP A 40 1.18 -3.49 -11.25
CA TRP A 40 2.05 -4.42 -10.53
C TRP A 40 1.24 -5.35 -9.65
N GLU A 41 1.85 -6.46 -9.28
CA GLU A 41 1.27 -7.44 -8.37
C GLU A 41 2.20 -7.65 -7.18
N VAL A 42 1.61 -7.87 -6.03
CA VAL A 42 2.35 -8.23 -4.82
C VAL A 42 1.72 -9.43 -4.17
N GLU A 43 2.59 -10.30 -3.66
CA GLU A 43 2.21 -11.30 -2.68
C GLU A 43 2.35 -10.72 -1.28
N TRP A 44 1.45 -11.08 -0.37
CA TRP A 44 1.43 -10.57 0.98
C TRP A 44 1.11 -11.66 2.01
N ARG A 45 1.56 -11.45 3.25
CA ARG A 45 1.23 -12.30 4.41
C ARG A 45 1.00 -11.44 5.64
N GLY A 46 0.09 -11.87 6.52
CA GLY A 46 -0.28 -11.15 7.73
C GLY A 46 -1.03 -9.86 7.42
N GLY A 47 -0.85 -8.82 8.23
CA GLY A 47 -1.52 -7.53 8.06
C GLY A 47 -0.64 -6.51 7.34
N VAL A 48 -1.06 -6.07 6.15
CA VAL A 48 -0.30 -5.11 5.34
C VAL A 48 -1.21 -4.07 4.69
N TYR A 49 -0.68 -2.87 4.44
CA TYR A 49 -1.31 -1.89 3.56
C TYR A 49 -0.48 -1.71 2.30
N ILE A 50 -1.16 -1.81 1.17
CA ILE A 50 -0.59 -1.61 -0.16
C ILE A 50 -1.17 -0.30 -0.68
N SER A 51 -0.28 0.66 -0.91
CA SER A 51 -0.68 2.05 -1.02
C SER A 51 -0.06 2.73 -2.23
N VAL A 52 -0.66 3.84 -2.64
CA VAL A 52 0.00 4.88 -3.43
C VAL A 52 -0.13 6.20 -2.70
N SER A 53 0.90 7.03 -2.78
CA SER A 53 0.92 8.30 -2.08
C SER A 53 1.70 9.37 -2.83
N TYR A 54 1.34 10.63 -2.65
CA TYR A 54 2.21 11.74 -3.05
C TYR A 54 3.49 11.75 -2.23
N ARG A 55 4.59 12.24 -2.83
CA ARG A 55 5.88 12.33 -2.15
C ARG A 55 5.83 13.21 -0.89
N ARG A 56 4.89 14.16 -0.83
CA ARG A 56 4.74 15.13 0.25
C ARG A 56 4.09 14.60 1.54
N ILE A 57 3.73 13.32 1.60
CA ILE A 57 3.24 12.69 2.85
C ILE A 57 4.19 12.97 4.01
N ARG A 58 3.63 13.24 5.19
CA ARG A 58 4.42 13.47 6.41
C ARG A 58 5.11 12.18 6.81
N ARG A 59 6.36 12.26 7.27
CA ARG A 59 7.18 11.09 7.60
C ARG A 59 7.72 11.05 9.03
N LYS A 60 7.57 12.15 9.77
CA LYS A 60 8.22 12.35 11.07
C LYS A 60 7.20 12.45 12.19
N GLY A 61 7.42 11.67 13.25
CA GLY A 61 6.58 11.57 14.44
C GLY A 61 5.42 10.58 14.30
N GLY A 62 4.76 10.30 15.43
CA GLY A 62 3.67 9.31 15.55
C GLY A 62 2.27 9.84 15.29
N SER A 63 2.12 10.87 14.45
CA SER A 63 0.80 11.35 14.02
C SER A 63 0.21 10.40 12.98
N GLU A 64 -1.13 10.29 12.97
CA GLU A 64 -1.88 9.56 11.93
C GLU A 64 -1.67 10.16 10.53
N ASP A 65 -1.36 11.46 10.42
CA ASP A 65 -1.03 12.12 9.15
C ASP A 65 0.18 11.48 8.43
N CYS A 66 1.00 10.70 9.16
CA CYS A 66 2.12 9.96 8.60
C CYS A 66 1.73 8.58 8.06
N LEU A 67 0.57 8.04 8.43
CA LEU A 67 0.11 6.70 8.04
C LEU A 67 -0.54 6.71 6.67
N PHE A 68 -0.24 5.72 5.83
CA PHE A 68 -0.94 5.57 4.55
C PHE A 68 -2.45 5.34 4.76
N GLY A 69 -3.27 6.09 4.02
CA GLY A 69 -4.73 6.08 4.10
C GLY A 69 -5.31 7.07 5.11
N TYR A 70 -4.55 7.48 6.13
CA TYR A 70 -5.01 8.38 7.20
C TYR A 70 -4.74 9.86 6.91
N ASN A 71 -4.55 10.19 5.64
CA ASN A 71 -4.38 11.55 5.13
C ASN A 71 -4.96 11.65 3.71
N ASP A 72 -5.08 12.86 3.19
CA ASP A 72 -5.57 13.17 1.85
C ASP A 72 -4.49 12.98 0.75
N HIS A 73 -3.28 12.57 1.12
CA HIS A 73 -2.15 12.37 0.22
C HIS A 73 -1.91 10.89 -0.14
N SER A 74 -2.71 9.97 0.38
CA SER A 74 -2.51 8.53 0.18
C SER A 74 -3.82 7.76 0.08
N TRP A 75 -3.76 6.68 -0.69
CA TRP A 75 -4.85 5.73 -0.90
C TRP A 75 -4.31 4.32 -0.68
N SER A 76 -5.04 3.53 0.09
CA SER A 76 -4.52 2.25 0.58
C SER A 76 -5.56 1.15 0.50
N LEU A 77 -5.08 -0.05 0.19
CA LEU A 77 -5.77 -1.32 0.43
C LEU A 77 -5.11 -2.00 1.62
N PHE A 78 -5.85 -2.23 2.68
CA PHE A 78 -5.46 -3.14 3.76
C PHE A 78 -5.79 -4.58 3.37
N CYS A 79 -4.91 -5.50 3.73
CA CYS A 79 -5.04 -6.93 3.53
C CYS A 79 -4.68 -7.65 4.83
N SER A 80 -5.55 -8.55 5.30
CA SER A 80 -5.24 -9.49 6.36
C SER A 80 -5.99 -10.81 6.21
N ASP A 81 -5.47 -11.87 6.83
CA ASP A 81 -6.13 -13.18 6.88
C ASP A 81 -7.44 -13.12 7.69
N ASP A 82 -7.44 -12.37 8.79
CA ASP A 82 -8.55 -12.33 9.76
C ASP A 82 -9.66 -11.35 9.38
N GLU A 83 -9.31 -10.16 8.87
CA GLU A 83 -10.27 -9.10 8.55
C GLU A 83 -10.57 -8.98 7.05
N GLY A 84 -9.82 -9.70 6.20
CA GLY A 84 -9.97 -9.66 4.74
C GLY A 84 -9.41 -8.37 4.14
N TYR A 85 -10.25 -7.61 3.43
CA TYR A 85 -9.83 -6.41 2.72
C TYR A 85 -10.61 -5.18 3.20
N SER A 86 -9.91 -4.07 3.39
CA SER A 86 -10.52 -2.74 3.53
C SER A 86 -9.75 -1.73 2.70
N VAL A 87 -10.41 -0.63 2.35
CA VAL A 87 -9.76 0.51 1.69
C VAL A 87 -9.77 1.72 2.59
N CYS A 88 -8.68 2.48 2.59
CA CYS A 88 -8.52 3.66 3.44
C CYS A 88 -8.03 4.85 2.63
N HIS A 89 -8.68 6.00 2.83
CA HIS A 89 -8.28 7.29 2.30
C HIS A 89 -8.84 8.42 3.18
N ASN A 90 -8.03 9.44 3.47
CA ASN A 90 -8.41 10.59 4.30
C ASN A 90 -9.06 10.19 5.64
N ASN A 91 -8.48 9.20 6.33
CA ASN A 91 -8.98 8.67 7.60
C ASN A 91 -10.40 8.05 7.52
N ILE A 92 -10.83 7.68 6.31
CA ILE A 92 -12.07 6.96 6.08
C ILE A 92 -11.72 5.55 5.63
N GLU A 93 -11.97 4.59 6.51
CA GLU A 93 -11.80 3.18 6.23
C GLU A 93 -13.15 2.54 5.84
N THR A 94 -13.16 1.78 4.74
CA THR A 94 -14.32 1.02 4.28
C THR A 94 -13.96 -0.44 4.12
N ARG A 95 -14.56 -1.30 4.95
CA ARG A 95 -14.41 -2.77 4.82
C ARG A 95 -15.10 -3.27 3.56
N LEU A 96 -14.40 -4.11 2.80
CA LEU A 96 -14.92 -4.70 1.58
C LEU A 96 -15.54 -6.05 1.88
N SER A 97 -16.79 -6.23 1.44
CA SER A 97 -17.48 -7.52 1.56
C SER A 97 -16.89 -8.51 0.55
N SER A 98 -15.96 -9.37 0.98
CA SER A 98 -15.50 -10.50 0.16
C SER A 98 -16.24 -11.76 0.57
N SER A 99 -17.07 -12.30 -0.32
CA SER A 99 -17.72 -13.61 -0.16
C SER A 99 -16.78 -14.78 -0.49
N SER A 100 -15.52 -14.51 -0.79
CA SER A 100 -14.55 -15.46 -1.34
C SER A 100 -13.32 -15.58 -0.45
N SER A 101 -12.69 -16.75 -0.45
CA SER A 101 -11.47 -17.01 0.32
C SER A 101 -10.39 -15.97 0.00
N VAL A 102 -9.69 -15.50 1.03
CA VAL A 102 -8.57 -14.56 0.87
C VAL A 102 -7.55 -15.17 -0.10
N SER A 103 -7.06 -14.35 -1.04
CA SER A 103 -5.86 -14.70 -1.81
C SER A 103 -4.73 -13.78 -1.38
N HIS A 104 -3.58 -14.38 -1.10
CA HIS A 104 -2.34 -13.71 -0.70
C HIS A 104 -1.66 -12.95 -1.83
N ARG A 105 -2.38 -12.63 -2.90
CA ARG A 105 -1.88 -11.87 -4.04
C ARG A 105 -2.90 -10.84 -4.46
N VAL A 106 -2.42 -9.61 -4.60
CA VAL A 106 -3.23 -8.49 -5.10
C VAL A 106 -2.52 -7.81 -6.25
N SER A 107 -3.33 -7.27 -7.14
CA SER A 107 -2.91 -6.48 -8.27
C SER A 107 -3.36 -5.04 -8.06
N VAL A 108 -2.47 -4.11 -8.42
CA VAL A 108 -2.75 -2.68 -8.39
C VAL A 108 -2.62 -2.14 -9.81
N TYR A 109 -3.65 -1.41 -10.24
CA TYR A 109 -3.69 -0.70 -11.51
C TYR A 109 -3.82 0.79 -11.24
N VAL A 110 -2.98 1.58 -11.89
CA VAL A 110 -2.99 3.04 -11.82
C VAL A 110 -3.05 3.61 -13.23
N ASP A 111 -3.96 4.54 -13.46
CA ASP A 111 -4.01 5.39 -14.66
C ASP A 111 -3.99 6.84 -14.19
N CYS A 112 -2.79 7.44 -14.14
CA CYS A 112 -2.63 8.80 -13.64
C CYS A 112 -3.44 9.83 -14.46
N PRO A 113 -3.39 9.84 -15.82
CA PRO A 113 -4.21 10.74 -16.63
C PRO A 113 -5.72 10.57 -16.43
N ALA A 114 -6.20 9.34 -16.24
CA ALA A 114 -7.62 9.08 -16.03
C ALA A 114 -8.07 9.27 -14.58
N GLY A 115 -7.13 9.39 -13.63
CA GLY A 115 -7.48 9.54 -12.23
C GLY A 115 -7.95 8.25 -11.55
N ILE A 116 -7.51 7.11 -12.07
CA ILE A 116 -7.99 5.79 -11.64
C ILE A 116 -6.91 5.08 -10.83
N LEU A 117 -7.28 4.59 -9.66
CA LEU A 117 -6.53 3.60 -8.89
C LEU A 117 -7.46 2.44 -8.57
N SER A 118 -7.15 1.26 -9.10
CA SER A 118 -7.94 0.05 -8.90
C SER A 118 -7.14 -1.04 -8.22
N PHE A 119 -7.79 -1.73 -7.28
CA PHE A 119 -7.26 -2.88 -6.58
C PHE A 119 -8.02 -4.13 -6.97
N TYR A 120 -7.29 -5.22 -7.16
CA TYR A 120 -7.84 -6.52 -7.50
C TYR A 120 -7.23 -7.61 -6.62
N ARG A 121 -8.06 -8.57 -6.22
CA ARG A 121 -7.59 -9.85 -5.70
C ARG A 121 -7.23 -10.74 -6.89
N VAL A 122 -6.05 -11.36 -6.85
CA VAL A 122 -5.61 -12.30 -7.88
C VAL A 122 -5.93 -13.71 -7.39
N SER A 123 -6.84 -14.41 -8.05
CA SER A 123 -7.24 -15.77 -7.69
C SER A 123 -7.03 -16.69 -8.88
N SER A 124 -6.05 -17.61 -8.77
CA SER A 124 -5.59 -18.41 -9.91
C SER A 124 -5.24 -17.48 -11.09
N ASP A 125 -5.97 -17.56 -12.20
CA ASP A 125 -5.75 -16.72 -13.41
C ASP A 125 -6.82 -15.64 -13.57
N SER A 126 -7.57 -15.30 -12.51
CA SER A 126 -8.65 -14.31 -12.55
C SER A 126 -8.38 -13.12 -11.63
N LEU A 127 -8.64 -11.92 -12.14
CA LEU A 127 -8.66 -10.68 -11.37
C LEU A 127 -10.07 -10.41 -10.87
N ILE A 128 -10.25 -10.41 -9.55
CA ILE A 128 -11.51 -10.08 -8.90
C ILE A 128 -11.37 -8.64 -8.40
N HIS A 129 -12.19 -7.74 -8.95
CA HIS A 129 -12.20 -6.33 -8.55
C HIS A 129 -12.54 -6.19 -7.07
N LEU A 130 -11.74 -5.42 -6.35
CA LEU A 130 -11.97 -5.09 -4.94
C LEU A 130 -12.53 -3.67 -4.81
N HIS A 131 -11.83 -2.70 -5.38
CA HIS A 131 -12.19 -1.30 -5.27
C HIS A 131 -11.54 -0.45 -6.35
N THR A 132 -12.17 0.68 -6.69
CA THR A 132 -11.57 1.72 -7.53
C THR A 132 -11.77 3.08 -6.89
N PHE A 133 -10.67 3.76 -6.61
CA PHE A 133 -10.68 5.19 -6.35
C PHE A 133 -10.71 5.96 -7.67
N ASN A 134 -11.65 6.89 -7.79
CA ASN A 134 -11.72 7.86 -8.87
C ASN A 134 -11.43 9.23 -8.30
N THR A 135 -10.33 9.85 -8.72
CA THR A 135 -9.88 11.14 -8.19
C THR A 135 -9.02 11.88 -9.21
N THR A 136 -8.73 13.16 -8.99
CA THR A 136 -7.77 13.89 -9.83
C THR A 136 -6.41 13.90 -9.13
N PHE A 137 -5.45 13.13 -9.67
CA PHE A 137 -4.09 13.14 -9.15
C PHE A 137 -3.39 14.46 -9.52
N THR A 138 -2.83 15.14 -8.52
CA THR A 138 -2.20 16.46 -8.68
C THR A 138 -0.69 16.40 -8.76
N GLU A 139 -0.10 15.26 -8.40
CA GLU A 139 1.33 15.01 -8.39
C GLU A 139 1.61 13.54 -8.78
N PRO A 140 2.86 13.22 -9.17
CA PRO A 140 3.26 11.82 -9.35
C PRO A 140 3.00 10.99 -8.08
N LEU A 141 2.40 9.82 -8.28
CA LEU A 141 2.13 8.87 -7.20
C LEU A 141 3.37 8.01 -6.94
N ILE A 142 3.61 7.64 -5.70
CA ILE A 142 4.69 6.73 -5.32
C ILE A 142 4.06 5.53 -4.63
N PRO A 143 4.33 4.28 -5.09
CA PRO A 143 3.88 3.08 -4.40
C PRO A 143 4.46 3.05 -2.98
N GLY A 144 3.65 2.61 -2.03
CA GLY A 144 4.00 2.54 -0.62
C GLY A 144 3.53 1.24 0.00
N ILE A 145 4.27 0.77 1.00
CA ILE A 145 3.94 -0.43 1.78
C ILE A 145 4.01 -0.06 3.26
N TRP A 146 2.98 -0.41 4.00
CA TRP A 146 2.99 -0.39 5.47
C TRP A 146 2.81 -1.80 5.98
N ILE A 147 3.73 -2.25 6.82
CA ILE A 147 3.62 -3.54 7.50
C ILE A 147 3.01 -3.31 8.89
N TRP A 148 1.78 -3.79 9.10
CA TRP A 148 0.99 -3.48 10.29
C TRP A 148 1.39 -4.33 11.51
N SER A 149 1.68 -5.62 11.30
CA SER A 149 1.98 -6.56 12.39
C SER A 149 3.27 -7.35 12.17
N TYR A 150 3.88 -7.80 13.26
CA TYR A 150 5.09 -8.65 13.23
C TYR A 150 4.85 -9.94 12.45
N GLY A 151 5.87 -10.40 11.73
CA GLY A 151 5.78 -11.59 10.87
C GLY A 151 5.08 -11.35 9.53
N SER A 152 4.51 -10.16 9.31
CA SER A 152 3.92 -9.78 8.02
C SER A 152 4.98 -9.44 6.99
N SER A 153 4.66 -9.68 5.71
CA SER A 153 5.58 -9.41 4.61
C SER A 153 4.85 -9.10 3.31
N VAL A 154 5.54 -8.39 2.42
CA VAL A 154 5.10 -8.12 1.05
C VAL A 154 6.25 -8.43 0.09
N SER A 155 5.95 -9.10 -1.02
CA SER A 155 6.90 -9.41 -2.07
C SER A 155 6.35 -8.98 -3.44
N LEU A 156 7.12 -8.20 -4.18
CA LEU A 156 6.81 -7.85 -5.57
C LEU A 156 6.97 -9.08 -6.47
N CYS A 157 5.96 -9.34 -7.31
CA CYS A 157 6.00 -10.41 -8.32
C CYS A 157 6.94 -10.07 -9.48
#